data_AF-A0AAN4ZJB5-F1
#
_entry.id   AF-A0AAN4ZJB5-F1
#
_cell.length_a   1.000
_cell.length_b   1.000
_cell.length_c   1.000
_cell.angle_alpha   90.00
_cell.angle_beta   90.00
_cell.angle_gamma   90.00
#
_symmetry.space_group_name_H-M   'P 1'
#
loop_
_entity.id
_entity.type
_entity.pdbx_description
1 polymer ?
#
loop_
_entity_poly.entity_id
_entity_poly.type
_entity_poly.pdbx_seq_one_letter_code
_entity_poly.pdbx_strand_id
1 'polypeptide(L)'
;MYQLCLIAMIFAAAAAADTPCEWRGHAPFCGSQECPQGWAQLAKSSDSDDNDFAEFGNVCIFGQKTLCCKNEHVRMKHVPTCTRKAEGCPSGQVKVAVERIAKIYIDNDYYNICCDREILAHHHKKHEQNEIMNDGSD
;
A
#
# COMPACT_ATOMS: atom_id res chain seq x y z
N MET A 1 40.94 2.51 18.33
CA MET A 1 40.43 2.46 16.93
C MET A 1 39.26 1.51 16.71
N TYR A 2 39.02 0.46 17.53
CA TYR A 2 37.87 -0.45 17.36
C TYR A 2 36.52 0.06 17.91
N GLN A 3 36.53 1.01 18.85
CA GLN A 3 35.31 1.52 19.49
C GLN A 3 34.45 2.45 18.61
N LEU A 4 35.03 3.08 17.59
CA LEU A 4 34.27 3.94 16.67
C LEU A 4 33.45 3.15 15.63
N CYS A 5 33.83 1.90 15.34
CA CYS A 5 33.09 1.05 14.39
C CYS A 5 31.76 0.51 14.97
N LEU A 6 31.66 0.35 16.29
CA LEU A 6 30.44 -0.20 16.91
C LEU A 6 29.27 0.79 16.91
N ILE A 7 29.54 2.10 16.97
CA ILE A 7 28.48 3.12 17.03
C ILE A 7 27.84 3.35 15.64
N ALA A 8 28.57 3.10 14.55
CA ALA A 8 28.04 3.23 13.19
C ALA A 8 27.04 2.12 12.80
N MET A 9 27.03 0.99 13.51
CA MET A 9 26.16 -0.16 13.19
C MET A 9 24.77 -0.06 13.83
N ILE A 10 24.54 0.89 14.76
CA ILE A 10 23.27 1.00 15.51
C ILE A 10 22.23 1.87 14.77
N PHE A 11 22.65 2.73 13.84
CA PHE A 11 21.74 3.61 13.08
C PHE A 11 21.24 3.04 11.74
N ALA A 12 21.39 1.73 11.50
CA ALA A 12 20.64 1.04 10.46
C ALA A 12 19.31 0.52 11.04
N ALA A 13 18.53 1.42 11.66
CA ALA A 13 17.13 1.12 11.95
C ALA A 13 16.44 1.00 10.59
N ALA A 14 16.21 -0.25 10.18
CA ALA A 14 15.50 -0.60 8.97
C ALA A 14 14.18 0.17 8.93
N ALA A 15 14.10 1.18 8.05
CA ALA A 15 12.83 1.69 7.60
C ALA A 15 12.20 0.58 6.75
N ALA A 16 11.56 -0.38 7.41
CA ALA A 16 10.58 -1.24 6.75
C ALA A 16 9.54 -0.27 6.19
N ALA A 17 9.61 -0.02 4.88
CA ALA A 17 8.68 0.87 4.22
C ALA A 17 7.29 0.24 4.35
N ASP A 18 6.52 0.73 5.33
CA ASP A 18 5.11 0.43 5.53
C ASP A 18 4.42 0.60 4.17
N THR A 19 3.88 -0.51 3.62
CA THR A 19 3.12 -0.41 2.39
C THR A 19 1.81 0.33 2.70
N PRO A 20 1.37 1.24 1.82
CA PRO A 20 0.13 1.99 2.06
C PRO A 20 -1.10 1.07 2.05
N CYS A 21 -0.98 -0.11 1.43
CA CYS A 21 -2.00 -1.13 1.34
C CYS A 21 -1.44 -2.53 1.63
N GLU A 22 -2.34 -3.45 2.01
CA GLU A 22 -2.04 -4.86 2.17
C GLU A 22 -3.28 -5.74 1.89
N TRP A 23 -3.05 -6.93 1.35
CA TRP A 23 -4.07 -7.95 1.26
C TRP A 23 -4.23 -8.66 2.60
N ARG A 24 -5.45 -8.63 3.14
CA ARG A 24 -5.81 -9.37 4.35
C ARG A 24 -6.49 -10.69 4.00
N GLY A 25 -6.10 -11.72 4.75
CA GLY A 25 -6.40 -13.12 4.43
C GLY A 25 -5.21 -13.82 3.76
N HIS A 26 -5.00 -15.10 4.04
CA HIS A 26 -3.82 -15.84 3.60
C HIS A 26 -4.21 -16.97 2.65
N ALA A 27 -3.59 -17.03 1.47
CA ALA A 27 -3.73 -18.18 0.60
C ALA A 27 -3.05 -19.44 1.22
N PRO A 28 -3.52 -20.66 0.90
CA PRO A 28 -4.60 -20.98 -0.05
C PRO A 28 -6.02 -20.92 0.55
N PHE A 29 -6.14 -20.93 1.89
CA PHE A 29 -7.42 -20.83 2.60
C PHE A 29 -7.59 -19.42 3.18
N CYS A 30 -8.20 -18.55 2.38
CA CYS A 30 -8.37 -17.15 2.72
C CYS A 30 -9.51 -16.94 3.71
N GLY A 31 -9.45 -15.86 4.48
CA GLY A 31 -10.53 -15.42 5.35
C GLY A 31 -10.91 -13.99 4.97
N SER A 32 -12.21 -13.73 4.79
CA SER A 32 -12.71 -12.37 4.56
C SER A 32 -12.49 -11.57 5.83
N GLN A 33 -11.44 -10.74 5.85
CA GLN A 33 -11.15 -9.89 6.99
C GLN A 33 -11.63 -8.48 6.71
N GLU A 34 -12.30 -7.88 7.70
CA GLU A 34 -12.59 -6.46 7.69
C GLU A 34 -11.28 -5.67 7.82
N CYS A 35 -11.24 -4.50 7.18
CA CYS A 35 -10.10 -3.61 7.36
C CYS A 35 -10.09 -3.06 8.78
N PRO A 36 -8.91 -2.94 9.41
CA PRO A 36 -8.80 -2.40 10.76
C PRO A 36 -9.23 -0.92 10.78
N GLN A 37 -9.50 -0.40 11.97
CA GLN A 37 -9.80 1.01 12.14
C GLN A 37 -8.69 1.90 11.55
N GLY A 38 -9.08 2.93 10.80
CA GLY A 38 -8.15 3.83 10.10
C GLY A 38 -7.73 3.36 8.70
N TRP A 39 -8.24 2.22 8.23
CA TRP A 39 -8.03 1.69 6.89
C TRP A 39 -9.36 1.56 6.14
N ALA A 40 -9.32 1.70 4.83
CA ALA A 40 -10.45 1.52 3.93
C ALA A 40 -10.27 0.26 3.08
N GLN A 41 -11.38 -0.42 2.81
CA GLN A 41 -11.42 -1.50 1.82
C GLN A 41 -11.41 -0.89 0.42
N LEU A 42 -10.48 -1.34 -0.43
CA LEU A 42 -10.45 -0.96 -1.84
C LEU A 42 -10.96 -2.05 -2.78
N ALA A 43 -10.75 -3.32 -2.44
CA ALA A 43 -11.17 -4.44 -3.27
C ALA A 43 -11.37 -5.69 -2.41
N LYS A 44 -12.22 -6.60 -2.88
CA LYS A 44 -12.19 -8.00 -2.46
C LYS A 44 -11.71 -8.84 -3.63
N SER A 45 -11.01 -9.94 -3.35
CA SER A 45 -10.54 -10.84 -4.41
C SER A 45 -11.68 -11.51 -5.20
N SER A 46 -12.91 -11.44 -4.70
CA SER A 46 -14.14 -11.91 -5.36
C SER A 46 -14.65 -10.97 -6.44
N ASP A 47 -14.19 -9.71 -6.47
CA ASP A 47 -14.80 -8.64 -7.26
C ASP A 47 -14.00 -8.37 -8.55
N SER A 48 -13.44 -9.42 -9.17
CA SER A 48 -12.52 -9.30 -10.31
C SER A 48 -13.11 -8.65 -11.56
N ASP A 49 -14.43 -8.70 -11.71
CA ASP A 49 -15.12 -8.13 -12.88
C ASP A 49 -15.30 -6.60 -12.78
N ASP A 50 -15.26 -6.07 -11.55
CA ASP A 50 -15.56 -4.67 -11.25
C ASP A 50 -14.35 -3.90 -10.68
N ASN A 51 -13.22 -4.59 -10.45
CA ASN A 51 -12.08 -4.02 -9.76
C ASN A 51 -10.75 -4.63 -10.20
N ASP A 52 -9.92 -3.86 -10.89
CA ASP A 52 -8.60 -4.30 -11.37
C ASP A 52 -7.69 -4.77 -10.23
N PHE A 53 -7.89 -4.27 -9.00
CA PHE A 53 -7.11 -4.77 -7.88
C PHE A 53 -7.50 -6.19 -7.49
N ALA A 54 -8.77 -6.59 -7.62
CA ALA A 54 -9.25 -7.90 -7.22
C ALA A 54 -8.52 -9.05 -7.94
N GLU A 55 -8.03 -8.81 -9.16
CA GLU A 55 -7.18 -9.77 -9.89
C GLU A 55 -5.90 -10.11 -9.11
N PHE A 56 -5.31 -9.15 -8.39
CA PHE A 56 -4.14 -9.34 -7.50
C PHE A 56 -4.47 -10.05 -6.18
N GLY A 57 -5.73 -10.39 -5.92
CA GLY A 57 -6.15 -11.10 -4.71
C GLY A 57 -6.53 -12.56 -4.96
N ASN A 58 -6.82 -12.94 -6.21
CA ASN A 58 -7.60 -14.11 -6.60
C ASN A 58 -6.83 -15.45 -6.61
N VAL A 59 -5.99 -15.67 -5.59
CA VAL A 59 -5.20 -16.91 -5.42
C VAL A 59 -5.71 -17.79 -4.28
N CYS A 60 -6.99 -17.66 -3.93
CA CYS A 60 -7.65 -18.43 -2.88
C CYS A 60 -8.33 -19.68 -3.45
N ILE A 61 -8.20 -20.82 -2.78
CA ILE A 61 -8.99 -22.03 -3.09
C ILE A 61 -10.36 -21.93 -2.40
N PHE A 62 -10.38 -21.44 -1.16
CA PHE A 62 -11.59 -21.15 -0.40
C PHE A 62 -11.47 -19.80 0.28
N GLY A 63 -12.61 -19.11 0.41
CA GLY A 63 -12.71 -17.76 0.95
C GLY A 63 -12.20 -16.69 -0.01
N GLN A 64 -12.08 -15.47 0.50
CA GLN A 64 -11.66 -14.29 -0.25
C GLN A 64 -10.68 -13.46 0.58
N LYS A 65 -9.87 -12.63 -0.09
CA LYS A 65 -9.04 -11.61 0.55
C LYS A 65 -9.69 -10.24 0.42
N THR A 66 -9.30 -9.35 1.33
CA THR A 66 -9.70 -7.94 1.30
C THR A 66 -8.45 -7.08 1.16
N LEU A 67 -8.38 -6.21 0.15
CA LEU A 67 -7.31 -5.22 0.02
C LEU A 67 -7.67 -4.03 0.91
N CYS A 68 -6.86 -3.81 1.94
CA CYS A 68 -7.01 -2.72 2.87
C CYS A 68 -5.92 -1.69 2.65
N CYS A 69 -6.27 -0.41 2.68
CA CYS A 69 -5.30 0.69 2.57
C CYS A 69 -5.49 1.72 3.68
N LYS A 70 -4.40 2.32 4.16
CA LYS A 70 -4.45 3.41 5.15
C LYS A 70 -5.23 4.59 4.57
N ASN A 71 -6.18 5.14 5.32
CA ASN A 71 -7.07 6.22 4.86
C ASN A 71 -6.33 7.45 4.32
N GLU A 72 -5.15 7.75 4.84
CA GLU A 72 -4.30 8.86 4.42
C GLU A 72 -3.76 8.71 2.98
N HIS A 73 -3.74 7.49 2.44
CA HIS A 73 -3.30 7.15 1.08
C HIS A 73 -4.49 6.89 0.12
N VAL A 74 -5.72 6.88 0.63
CA VAL A 74 -6.94 6.56 -0.14
C VAL A 74 -7.60 7.85 -0.62
N ARG A 75 -7.00 8.47 -1.63
CA ARG A 75 -7.71 9.42 -2.52
C ARG A 75 -7.42 9.06 -3.98
N MET A 76 -7.81 7.85 -4.37
CA MET A 76 -7.68 7.42 -5.75
C MET A 76 -8.79 8.08 -6.59
N LYS A 77 -8.43 9.07 -7.41
CA LYS A 77 -9.37 9.71 -8.36
C LYS A 77 -9.67 8.82 -9.57
N HIS A 78 -8.78 7.90 -9.89
CA HIS A 78 -8.90 6.88 -10.93
C HIS A 78 -8.28 5.58 -10.40
N VAL A 79 -8.63 4.44 -10.98
CA VAL A 79 -7.91 3.18 -10.75
C VAL A 79 -6.58 3.30 -11.52
N PRO A 80 -5.42 3.22 -10.87
CA PRO A 80 -4.14 3.34 -11.57
C PRO A 80 -3.87 2.06 -12.35
N THR A 81 -3.17 2.18 -13.48
CA THR A 81 -2.58 1.01 -14.13
C THR A 81 -1.58 0.37 -13.17
N CYS A 82 -1.88 -0.85 -12.73
CA CYS A 82 -1.07 -1.60 -11.78
C CYS A 82 -0.51 -2.87 -12.41
N THR A 83 0.69 -3.27 -11.98
CA THR A 83 1.36 -4.50 -12.47
C THR A 83 2.00 -5.27 -11.32
N ARG A 84 2.14 -6.60 -11.49
CA ARG A 84 2.93 -7.46 -10.61
C ARG A 84 4.40 -7.40 -11.00
N LYS A 85 5.29 -7.22 -10.01
CA LYS A 85 6.74 -7.29 -10.19
C LYS A 85 7.36 -8.15 -9.09
N ALA A 86 8.10 -9.19 -9.49
CA ALA A 86 8.83 -10.05 -8.55
C ALA A 86 9.91 -9.24 -7.80
N GLU A 87 10.52 -8.30 -8.50
CA GLU A 87 11.49 -7.35 -7.96
C GLU A 87 10.82 -6.00 -7.72
N GLY A 88 11.54 -5.05 -7.10
CA GLY A 88 11.00 -3.74 -6.74
C GLY A 88 10.33 -2.98 -7.90
N CYS A 89 9.56 -1.95 -7.57
CA CYS A 89 8.81 -1.21 -8.59
C CYS A 89 9.72 -0.40 -9.52
N PRO A 90 9.42 -0.36 -10.83
CA PRO A 90 10.17 0.43 -11.79
C PRO A 90 10.02 1.94 -11.52
N SER A 91 10.91 2.74 -12.10
CA SER A 91 10.86 4.20 -11.98
C SER A 91 9.52 4.73 -12.48
N GLY A 92 8.94 5.69 -11.76
CA GLY A 92 7.60 6.23 -12.03
C GLY A 92 6.45 5.45 -11.39
N GLN A 93 6.72 4.27 -10.83
CA GLN A 93 5.73 3.47 -10.10
C GLN A 93 6.00 3.46 -8.59
N VAL A 94 4.94 3.23 -7.83
CA VAL A 94 4.97 3.09 -6.38
C VAL A 94 4.48 1.72 -5.96
N LYS A 95 5.13 1.14 -4.95
CA LYS A 95 4.70 -0.12 -4.34
C LYS A 95 3.48 0.15 -3.47
N VAL A 96 2.31 -0.32 -3.88
CA VAL A 96 1.07 -0.13 -3.12
C VAL A 96 0.85 -1.25 -2.11
N ALA A 97 1.16 -2.49 -2.48
CA ALA A 97 1.00 -3.67 -1.65
C ALA A 97 1.96 -4.78 -2.08
N VAL A 98 2.03 -5.85 -1.28
CA VAL A 98 2.68 -7.12 -1.64
C VAL A 98 1.60 -8.19 -1.73
N GLU A 99 1.60 -8.95 -2.82
CA GLU A 99 0.78 -10.14 -3.00
C GLU A 99 1.60 -11.38 -2.66
N ARG A 100 1.01 -12.28 -1.85
CA ARG A 100 1.57 -13.61 -1.60
C ARG A 100 0.77 -14.65 -2.37
N ILE A 101 1.42 -15.35 -3.29
CA ILE A 101 0.86 -16.49 -4.03
C ILE A 101 1.32 -17.77 -3.34
N ALA A 102 0.41 -18.44 -2.64
CA ALA A 102 0.70 -19.69 -1.95
C ALA A 102 0.40 -20.89 -2.85
N LYS A 103 1.42 -21.69 -3.14
CA LYS A 103 1.31 -22.96 -3.86
C LYS A 103 1.37 -24.09 -2.85
N ILE A 104 0.40 -25.02 -2.89
CA ILE A 104 0.21 -26.04 -1.82
C ILE A 104 1.47 -26.90 -1.57
N TYR A 105 2.33 -27.09 -2.58
CA TYR A 105 3.49 -27.99 -2.53
C TYR A 105 4.82 -27.31 -2.92
N ILE A 106 4.85 -25.98 -3.06
CA ILE A 106 6.02 -25.22 -3.50
C ILE A 106 6.18 -24.02 -2.57
N ASP A 107 7.38 -23.41 -2.54
CA ASP A 107 7.60 -22.13 -1.88
C ASP A 107 6.59 -21.05 -2.33
N ASN A 108 6.34 -20.10 -1.44
CA ASN A 108 5.45 -18.99 -1.72
C ASN A 108 6.15 -17.96 -2.60
N ASP A 109 5.46 -17.49 -3.63
CA ASP A 109 5.93 -16.36 -4.43
C ASP A 109 5.39 -15.05 -3.83
N TYR A 110 6.22 -14.02 -3.84
CA TYR A 110 5.85 -12.68 -3.40
C TYR A 110 6.03 -11.70 -4.56
N TYR A 111 5.00 -10.92 -4.84
CA TYR A 111 5.00 -9.92 -5.90
C TYR A 111 4.68 -8.55 -5.33
N ASN A 112 5.44 -7.54 -5.74
CA ASN A 112 5.09 -6.15 -5.52
C ASN A 112 3.97 -5.77 -6.48
N ILE A 113 2.92 -5.16 -5.95
CA ILE A 113 1.89 -4.49 -6.76
C ILE A 113 2.39 -3.07 -6.97
N CYS A 114 2.76 -2.77 -8.21
CA CYS A 114 3.38 -1.51 -8.62
C CYS A 114 2.40 -0.74 -9.50
N CYS A 115 2.07 0.49 -9.09
CA CYS A 115 1.10 1.33 -9.78
C CYS A 115 1.73 2.68 -10.16
N ASP A 116 1.28 3.28 -11.26
CA ASP A 116 1.79 4.59 -11.69
C ASP A 116 1.51 5.70 -10.65
N ARG A 117 2.44 6.64 -10.53
CA ARG A 117 2.45 7.66 -9.46
C ARG A 117 1.35 8.74 -9.57
N GLU A 118 0.45 8.70 -10.55
CA GLU A 118 -0.59 9.74 -10.74
C GLU A 118 -1.71 9.75 -9.68
N ILE A 119 -1.68 8.84 -8.69
CA ILE A 119 -2.86 8.55 -7.85
C ILE A 119 -2.64 8.79 -6.34
N LEU A 120 -1.41 9.05 -5.90
CA LEU A 120 -1.12 9.42 -4.51
C LEU A 120 -0.88 10.93 -4.40
N ALA A 121 -1.93 11.73 -4.59
CA ALA A 121 -1.85 13.15 -4.29
C ALA A 121 -1.71 13.36 -2.77
N HIS A 122 -0.48 13.62 -2.31
CA HIS A 122 -0.22 14.21 -1.01
C HIS A 122 -1.01 15.52 -0.89
N HIS A 123 -2.04 15.55 -0.05
CA HIS A 123 -2.52 16.81 0.49
C HIS A 123 -1.55 17.25 1.60
N HIS A 124 -0.42 17.85 1.23
CA HIS A 124 0.14 18.90 2.07
C HIS A 124 -0.74 20.14 1.88
N LYS A 125 -1.88 20.20 2.56
CA LYS A 125 -2.58 21.48 2.74
C LYS A 125 -1.70 22.30 3.71
N LYS A 126 -1.03 23.33 3.18
CA LYS A 126 -0.56 24.47 3.96
C LYS A 126 -1.71 24.94 4.85
N HIS A 127 -1.62 24.70 6.14
CA HIS A 127 -2.31 25.53 7.11
C HIS A 127 -1.42 26.75 7.39
N GLU A 128 -2.07 27.90 7.58
CA GLU A 128 -1.53 29.22 7.95
C GLU A 128 -0.95 30.08 6.83
N GLN A 129 -1.85 30.63 6.02
CA GLN A 129 -1.84 32.06 5.67
C GLN A 129 -3.29 32.48 5.44
N ASN A 130 -3.97 32.81 6.54
CA ASN A 130 -5.13 33.71 6.56
C ASN A 130 -5.55 33.95 8.01
N GLU A 131 -4.69 34.68 8.73
CA GLU A 131 -5.17 35.55 9.79
C GLU A 131 -4.60 36.96 9.55
N ILE A 132 -5.48 37.83 9.05
CA ILE A 132 -5.61 39.24 9.44
C ILE A 132 -4.48 40.18 8.98
N MET A 133 -4.49 40.54 7.68
CA MET A 133 -4.31 41.95 7.31
C MET A 133 -5.68 42.63 7.41
N ASN A 134 -6.03 43.09 8.61
CA ASN A 134 -6.92 44.24 8.77
C ASN A 134 -6.01 45.45 8.98
N ASP A 135 -5.66 46.14 7.91
CA ASP A 135 -5.27 47.54 7.95
C ASP A 135 -6.40 48.36 7.33
N GLY A 136 -6.64 49.52 7.91
CA GLY A 136 -7.93 50.19 8.01
C GLY A 136 -8.49 50.84 6.75
N SER A 137 -9.76 51.21 6.86
CA SER A 137 -10.44 52.28 6.10
C SER A 137 -11.76 52.61 6.82
N ASP A 138 -11.68 53.49 7.81
CA ASP A 138 -12.44 54.76 7.89
C ASP A 138 -11.91 55.61 9.06
#